data_AF-A0A968UWN5-F1
#
_entry.id   AF-A0A968UWN5-F1
#
_cell.length_a   1.000
_cell.length_b   1.000
_cell.length_c   1.000
_cell.angle_alpha   90.00
_cell.angle_beta   90.00
_cell.angle_gamma   90.00
#
_symmetry.space_group_name_H-M   'P 1'
#
loop_
_entity.id
_entity.type
_entity.pdbx_description
1 polymer ?
#
loop_
_entity_poly.entity_id
_entity_poly.type
_entity_poly.pdbx_seq_one_letter_code
_entity_poly.pdbx_strand_id
1 'polypeptide(L)'
;MPDGTYLDVIESKDSWVSEAIRNPNPSPDGLPIIGLPYLVLMKLQASRGIDIGDLTRMLGCADETALGLVRRAVQNFLPDAVEDLESLIVLGKLEMGE
;
A
#
# COMPACT_ATOMS: atom_id res chain seq x y z
N MET A 1 24.17 -6.09 -9.44
CA MET A 1 24.32 -5.32 -10.68
C MET A 1 25.81 -5.20 -11.01
N PRO A 2 26.21 -4.95 -12.27
CA PRO A 2 27.63 -4.90 -12.66
C PRO A 2 28.48 -3.87 -11.89
N ASP A 3 27.83 -2.88 -11.29
CA ASP A 3 28.39 -1.84 -10.41
C ASP A 3 28.49 -2.24 -8.93
N GLY A 4 28.09 -3.47 -8.56
CA GLY A 4 28.04 -3.94 -7.17
C GLY A 4 26.74 -3.59 -6.43
N THR A 5 25.78 -2.92 -7.07
CA THR A 5 24.47 -2.62 -6.47
C THR A 5 23.62 -3.88 -6.32
N TYR A 6 22.90 -4.02 -5.21
CA TYR A 6 21.95 -5.12 -4.98
C TYR A 6 20.55 -4.72 -5.48
N LEU A 7 19.83 -5.69 -6.04
CA LEU A 7 18.45 -5.54 -6.44
C LEU A 7 17.67 -6.69 -5.80
N ASP A 8 16.78 -6.35 -4.87
CA ASP A 8 15.83 -7.30 -4.32
C ASP A 8 14.63 -7.44 -5.26
N VAL A 9 14.28 -8.69 -5.56
CA VAL A 9 13.15 -9.02 -6.43
C VAL A 9 12.15 -9.84 -5.64
N ILE A 10 10.92 -9.33 -5.54
CA ILE A 10 9.81 -10.00 -4.89
C ILE A 10 8.91 -10.57 -5.99
N GLU A 11 8.68 -11.89 -5.94
CA GLU A 11 7.70 -12.58 -6.78
C GLU A 11 6.50 -12.99 -5.91
N SER A 12 5.28 -12.72 -6.39
CA SER A 12 4.05 -13.21 -5.76
C SER A 12 3.05 -13.66 -6.82
N LYS A 13 2.25 -14.67 -6.46
CA LYS A 13 1.13 -15.19 -7.25
C LYS A 13 -0.22 -14.67 -6.77
N ASP A 14 -0.22 -13.71 -5.84
CA ASP A 14 -1.45 -13.13 -5.32
C ASP A 14 -2.26 -12.48 -6.44
N SER A 15 -3.57 -12.61 -6.37
CA SER A 15 -4.50 -12.21 -7.42
C SER A 15 -4.43 -10.72 -7.78
N TRP A 16 -4.05 -9.88 -6.81
CA TRP A 16 -3.91 -8.43 -6.99
C TRP A 16 -2.63 -8.02 -7.73
N VAL A 17 -1.58 -8.85 -7.75
CA VAL A 17 -0.25 -8.50 -8.28
C VAL A 17 -0.30 -8.17 -9.77
N SER A 18 -1.07 -8.94 -10.53
CA SER A 18 -1.26 -8.69 -11.96
C SER A 18 -1.94 -7.35 -12.23
N GLU A 19 -2.84 -6.91 -11.35
CA GLU A 19 -3.51 -5.61 -11.47
C GLU A 19 -2.57 -4.46 -11.09
N ALA A 20 -1.77 -4.65 -10.03
CA ALA A 20 -0.77 -3.68 -9.58
C ALA A 20 0.29 -3.39 -10.65
N ILE A 21 0.80 -4.44 -11.32
CA ILE A 21 1.81 -4.30 -12.39
C ILE A 21 1.25 -3.57 -13.61
N ARG A 22 -0.04 -3.78 -13.95
CA ARG A 22 -0.67 -3.13 -15.11
C ARG A 22 -1.04 -1.67 -14.86
N ASN A 23 -1.20 -1.26 -13.61
CA ASN A 23 -1.65 0.08 -13.24
C ASN A 23 -0.65 0.74 -12.26
N PRO A 24 0.61 0.98 -12.67
CA PRO A 24 1.58 1.65 -11.82
C PRO A 24 1.30 3.16 -11.74
N ASN A 25 1.77 3.77 -10.67
CA ASN A 25 1.92 5.22 -10.60
C ASN A 25 3.29 5.59 -11.21
N PRO A 26 3.40 6.68 -11.98
CA PRO A 26 4.70 7.15 -12.44
C PRO A 26 5.44 7.90 -11.32
N SER A 27 6.73 7.62 -11.15
CA SER A 27 7.63 8.45 -10.34
C SER A 27 7.94 9.78 -11.07
N PRO A 28 8.55 10.77 -10.39
CA PRO A 28 9.02 12.00 -11.04
C PRO A 28 9.97 11.74 -12.23
N ASP A 29 10.72 10.63 -12.20
CA ASP A 29 11.64 10.22 -13.26
C ASP A 29 10.98 9.28 -14.29
N GLY A 30 9.66 9.07 -14.19
CA GLY A 30 8.87 8.24 -15.11
C GLY A 30 8.95 6.74 -14.87
N LEU A 31 9.57 6.29 -13.77
CA LEU A 31 9.63 4.87 -13.43
C LEU A 31 8.31 4.40 -12.81
N PRO A 32 7.87 3.16 -13.10
CA PRO A 32 6.66 2.62 -12.50
C PRO A 32 6.88 2.31 -11.01
N ILE A 33 6.08 2.94 -10.16
CA ILE A 33 5.99 2.65 -8.73
C ILE A 33 4.63 2.03 -8.41
N ILE A 34 4.62 1.12 -7.44
CA ILE A 34 3.38 0.46 -7.02
C ILE A 34 2.38 1.50 -6.48
N GLY A 35 1.11 1.36 -6.87
CA GLY A 35 0.05 2.24 -6.39
C GLY A 35 -0.24 2.02 -4.90
N LEU A 36 -0.69 3.08 -4.22
CA LEU A 36 -1.04 3.06 -2.79
C LEU A 36 -1.95 1.87 -2.39
N PRO A 37 -3.02 1.53 -3.15
CA PRO A 37 -3.89 0.40 -2.78
C PRO A 37 -3.13 -0.92 -2.63
N TYR A 38 -2.22 -1.23 -3.54
CA TYR A 38 -1.47 -2.48 -3.55
C TYR A 38 -0.31 -2.47 -2.57
N LEU A 39 0.29 -1.31 -2.32
CA LEU A 39 1.28 -1.16 -1.26
C LEU A 39 0.68 -1.41 0.12
N VAL A 40 -0.56 -0.95 0.34
CA VAL A 40 -1.31 -1.22 1.57
C VAL A 40 -1.62 -2.72 1.71
N LEU A 41 -2.11 -3.38 0.66
CA LEU A 41 -2.30 -4.85 0.67
C LEU A 41 -1.02 -5.58 1.08
N MET A 42 0.11 -5.22 0.46
CA MET A 42 1.40 -5.83 0.75
C MET A 42 1.81 -5.65 2.21
N LYS A 43 1.69 -4.43 2.76
CA LYS A 43 2.04 -4.16 4.16
C LYS A 43 1.09 -4.84 5.16
N LEU A 44 -0.21 -4.91 4.86
CA LEU A 44 -1.18 -5.64 5.70
C LEU A 44 -0.84 -7.14 5.76
N GLN A 45 -0.49 -7.76 4.62
CA GLN A 45 -0.10 -9.17 4.57
C GLN A 45 1.26 -9.46 5.23
N ALA A 46 2.19 -8.50 5.19
CA ALA A 46 3.54 -8.66 5.75
C ALA A 46 3.61 -8.49 7.28
N SER A 47 2.55 -7.99 7.91
CA SER A 47 2.59 -7.30 9.20
C SER A 47 3.37 -8.04 10.31
N ARG A 48 4.50 -7.43 10.70
CA ARG A 48 5.05 -7.41 12.07
C ARG A 48 4.94 -5.97 12.56
N GLY A 49 4.68 -5.75 13.86
CA GLY A 49 4.23 -4.46 14.44
C GLY A 49 5.02 -3.16 14.14
N ILE A 50 6.16 -3.20 13.44
CA ILE A 50 6.90 -2.03 12.93
C ILE A 50 6.21 -1.46 11.66
N ASP A 51 5.48 -2.26 10.89
CA ASP A 51 4.80 -1.82 9.65
C ASP A 51 3.56 -0.94 9.89
N ILE A 52 3.05 -0.88 11.13
CA ILE A 52 1.83 -0.15 11.48
C ILE A 52 2.02 1.37 11.38
N GLY A 53 3.14 1.92 11.86
CA GLY A 53 3.37 3.38 11.83
C GLY A 53 3.60 3.94 10.43
N ASP A 54 4.15 3.14 9.51
CA ASP A 54 4.22 3.52 8.11
C ASP A 54 2.83 3.53 7.47
N LEU A 55 2.00 2.54 7.77
CA LEU A 55 0.63 2.46 7.27
C LEU A 55 -0.22 3.63 7.76
N THR A 56 -0.21 3.96 9.05
CA THR A 56 -1.00 5.08 9.61
C THR A 56 -0.59 6.40 8.96
N ARG A 57 0.71 6.69 8.86
CA ARG A 57 1.21 7.91 8.23
C ARG A 57 0.86 7.98 6.74
N MET A 58 1.03 6.89 6.00
CA MET A 58 0.66 6.84 4.57
C MET A 58 -0.84 7.06 4.35
N LEU A 59 -1.69 6.43 5.17
CA LEU A 59 -3.15 6.54 5.07
C LEU A 59 -3.66 7.91 5.56
N GLY A 60 -3.04 8.48 6.60
CA GLY A 60 -3.35 9.82 7.09
C GLY A 60 -3.12 10.92 6.05
N CYS A 61 -2.01 10.84 5.30
CA CYS A 61 -1.68 11.78 4.24
C CYS A 61 -2.47 11.57 2.93
N ALA A 62 -3.20 10.47 2.78
CA ALA A 62 -3.94 10.18 1.56
C ALA A 62 -5.24 11.01 1.48
N ASP A 63 -5.58 11.44 0.26
CA ASP A 63 -6.88 12.05 -0.02
C ASP A 63 -8.00 11.00 -0.09
N GLU A 64 -9.24 11.44 -0.04
CA GLU A 64 -10.40 10.55 -0.01
C GLU A 64 -10.54 9.72 -1.30
N THR A 65 -10.02 10.20 -2.43
CA THR A 65 -10.05 9.45 -3.69
C THR A 65 -9.09 8.27 -3.60
N ALA A 66 -7.87 8.51 -3.12
CA ALA A 66 -6.87 7.49 -2.89
C ALA A 66 -7.33 6.49 -1.81
N LEU A 67 -7.92 6.97 -0.71
CA LEU A 67 -8.50 6.11 0.33
C LEU A 67 -9.65 5.24 -0.22
N GLY A 68 -10.51 5.80 -1.08
CA GLY A 68 -11.55 5.03 -1.77
C GLY A 68 -10.99 3.88 -2.61
N LEU A 69 -9.88 4.10 -3.32
CA LEU A 69 -9.18 3.05 -4.07
C LEU A 69 -8.56 2.00 -3.15
N VAL A 70 -7.98 2.40 -2.03
CA VAL A 70 -7.43 1.49 -1.01
C VAL A 70 -8.53 0.61 -0.44
N ARG A 71 -9.66 1.20 0.00
CA ARG A 71 -10.82 0.46 0.51
C ARG A 71 -11.34 -0.56 -0.48
N ARG A 72 -11.48 -0.17 -1.75
CA ARG A 72 -11.91 -1.08 -2.82
C ARG A 72 -10.94 -2.24 -3.00
N ALA A 73 -9.64 -1.99 -3.00
CA ALA A 73 -8.65 -3.04 -3.14
C ALA A 73 -8.66 -4.01 -1.95
N VAL A 74 -8.68 -3.49 -0.71
CA VAL A 74 -8.76 -4.32 0.50
C VAL A 74 -10.06 -5.13 0.52
N GLN A 75 -11.20 -4.52 0.20
CA GLN A 75 -12.48 -5.25 0.13
C GLN A 75 -12.45 -6.40 -0.90
N ASN A 76 -11.76 -6.22 -2.03
CA ASN A 76 -11.68 -7.24 -3.08
C ASN A 76 -10.68 -8.35 -2.79
N PHE A 77 -9.56 -8.03 -2.14
CA PHE A 77 -8.40 -8.93 -2.05
C PHE A 77 -8.07 -9.40 -0.63
N LEU A 78 -8.44 -8.63 0.40
CA LEU A 78 -8.26 -8.93 1.82
C LEU A 78 -9.49 -8.51 2.63
N PRO A 79 -10.68 -9.10 2.36
CA PRO A 79 -11.93 -8.68 2.99
C PRO A 79 -11.89 -8.77 4.53
N ASP A 80 -11.10 -9.70 5.07
CA ASP A 80 -10.94 -9.89 6.52
C ASP A 80 -10.15 -8.74 7.18
N ALA A 81 -9.42 -7.93 6.40
CA ALA A 81 -8.61 -6.80 6.89
C ALA A 81 -9.31 -5.44 6.74
N VAL A 82 -10.59 -5.42 6.36
CA VAL A 82 -11.35 -4.16 6.15
C VAL A 82 -11.48 -3.37 7.45
N GLU A 83 -11.77 -4.03 8.57
CA GLU A 83 -11.90 -3.37 9.88
C GLU A 83 -10.57 -2.79 10.36
N ASP A 84 -9.49 -3.54 10.16
CA ASP A 84 -8.12 -3.10 10.47
C ASP A 84 -7.75 -1.88 9.62
N LEU A 85 -8.07 -1.90 8.31
CA LEU A 85 -7.83 -0.76 7.43
C LEU A 85 -8.51 0.51 7.93
N GLU A 86 -9.81 0.45 8.25
CA GLU A 86 -10.53 1.64 8.71
C GLU A 86 -9.95 2.17 10.02
N SER A 87 -9.54 1.28 10.93
CA SER A 87 -8.88 1.66 12.18
C SER A 87 -7.56 2.38 11.93
N LEU A 88 -6.76 1.90 10.96
CA LEU A 88 -5.50 2.52 10.56
C LEU A 88 -5.70 3.88 9.87
N ILE A 89 -6.75 4.03 9.05
CA ILE A 89 -7.10 5.31 8.44
C ILE A 89 -7.44 6.33 9.53
N VAL A 90 -8.31 5.97 10.48
CA VAL A 90 -8.70 6.85 11.59
C VAL A 90 -7.47 7.24 12.40
N LEU A 91 -6.63 6.28 12.78
CA LEU A 91 -5.41 6.55 13.53
C LEU A 91 -4.46 7.48 12.75
N GLY A 92 -4.29 7.24 11.46
CA GLY A 92 -3.48 8.10 10.59
C GLY A 92 -3.98 9.53 10.50
N LYS A 93 -5.30 9.74 10.43
CA LYS A 93 -5.92 11.07 10.42
C LYS A 93 -5.68 11.83 11.73
N LEU A 94 -5.87 11.14 12.85
CA LEU A 94 -5.57 11.69 14.19
C LEU A 94 -4.09 12.09 14.33
N GLU A 95 -3.15 11.29 13.80
CA GLU A 95 -1.71 11.62 13.78
C GLU A 95 -1.40 12.87 12.95
N MET A 96 -2.17 13.13 11.89
CA MET A 96 -2.02 14.33 11.05
C MET A 96 -2.74 15.58 11.61
N GLY A 97 -3.54 15.41 12.68
CA GLY A 97 -4.33 16.49 13.27
C GLY A 97 -5.64 16.79 12.54
N GLU A 98 -6.16 15.81 11.79
CA GLU A 98 -7.50 15.82 11.17
C GLU A 98 -8.56 15.10 12.03
#